data_AF-A0A1P8YXV4-F1
#
_entry.id   AF-A0A1P8YXV4-F1
#
_cell.length_a   1.000
_cell.length_b   1.000
_cell.length_c   1.000
_cell.angle_alpha   90.00
_cell.angle_beta   90.00
_cell.angle_gamma   90.00
#
_symmetry.space_group_name_H-M   'P 1'
#
loop_
_entity.id
_entity.type
_entity.pdbx_description
1 polymer ?
#
loop_
_entity_poly.entity_id
_entity_poly.type
_entity_poly.pdbx_seq_one_letter_code
_entity_poly.pdbx_strand_id
1 'polypeptide(L)'
;MFSVSSTLGLAVWLASIIGTEAQCRNTVSVYNPNIRTMSTNSTWFIVPVPKAAVQSAVKAAFPLQALTLLDVPSDPTLFPNGFPAGQHPVMVSIGLTDDIRMSVLQIDGPLLNSNIYATYVSQNGNPAPLAAGLNSYIAGPDGPLPNGLVPAVASTLLFAGNPLRLGQFAPEAAAYQDQGAGNLFAQAKWALIPNPISGPGVYPEAADFAFTTASTSRYTQKTFKELANQPIILPSGQCQRNAAYFTNVTAMPVFRNGDVTLGPGADGLGVTSGTLMQASPDKSGVYSNQDGFSACAQVVGNNPEACDAASANRDPNTLA
;
A
#
# COMPACT_ATOMS: atom_id res chain seq x y z
N MET A 1 -29.89 29.14 58.71
CA MET A 1 -30.45 28.17 57.77
C MET A 1 -29.47 28.04 56.61
N PHE A 2 -28.82 26.90 56.49
CA PHE A 2 -27.96 26.56 55.37
C PHE A 2 -28.82 26.16 54.18
N SER A 3 -28.54 26.73 53.01
CA SER A 3 -28.90 26.11 51.74
C SER A 3 -27.74 26.32 50.78
N VAL A 4 -26.99 25.23 50.60
CA VAL A 4 -25.99 25.06 49.55
C VAL A 4 -26.74 24.39 48.40
N SER A 5 -26.87 25.05 47.25
CA SER A 5 -27.25 24.39 46.01
C SER A 5 -26.12 24.51 45.01
N SER A 6 -25.27 23.49 45.04
CA SER A 6 -24.35 23.08 43.99
C SER A 6 -25.12 22.80 42.70
N THR A 7 -24.99 23.68 41.70
CA THR A 7 -25.34 23.33 40.33
C THR A 7 -24.09 22.76 39.67
N LEU A 8 -24.12 21.44 39.46
CA LEU A 8 -23.13 20.69 38.71
C LEU A 8 -22.91 21.34 37.34
N GLY A 9 -21.65 21.58 37.01
CA GLY A 9 -21.21 21.85 35.66
C GLY A 9 -21.43 20.62 34.78
N LEU A 10 -22.20 20.81 33.71
CA LEU A 10 -22.14 19.95 32.53
C LEU A 10 -21.10 20.57 31.60
N ALA A 11 -19.84 20.19 31.80
CA ALA A 11 -18.85 20.30 30.75
C ALA A 11 -19.27 19.30 29.66
N VAL A 12 -19.89 19.82 28.60
CA VAL A 12 -20.10 19.08 27.36
C VAL A 12 -18.71 18.80 26.80
N TRP A 13 -18.23 17.58 27.01
CA TRP A 13 -17.11 17.05 26.26
C TRP A 13 -17.55 17.01 24.80
N LEU A 14 -17.01 17.93 23.99
CA LEU A 14 -16.87 17.69 22.57
C LEU A 14 -15.99 16.45 22.45
N ALA A 15 -16.63 15.29 22.23
CA ALA A 15 -15.95 14.21 21.57
C ALA A 15 -15.49 14.77 20.22
N SER A 16 -14.20 15.05 20.11
CA SER A 16 -13.53 15.13 18.82
C SER A 16 -13.89 13.86 18.07
N ILE A 17 -14.81 13.99 17.12
CA ILE A 17 -15.21 12.93 16.21
C ILE A 17 -13.92 12.50 15.53
N ILE A 18 -13.47 11.32 15.92
CA ILE A 18 -12.40 10.57 15.27
C ILE A 18 -12.76 10.59 13.79
N GLY A 19 -11.92 11.22 12.97
CA GLY A 19 -12.12 11.30 11.53
C GLY A 19 -12.10 9.89 10.95
N THR A 20 -13.26 9.24 10.89
CA THR A 20 -13.46 8.13 9.96
C THR A 20 -13.38 8.75 8.59
N GLU A 21 -12.21 8.65 7.99
CA GLU A 21 -12.01 9.03 6.61
C GLU A 21 -13.05 8.34 5.73
N ALA A 22 -13.57 9.07 4.74
CA ALA A 22 -14.68 8.58 3.93
C ALA A 22 -14.25 7.34 3.12
N GLN A 23 -14.58 6.15 3.62
CA GLN A 23 -14.51 4.93 2.84
C GLN A 23 -15.53 5.04 1.70
N CYS A 24 -15.06 4.93 0.46
CA CYS A 24 -15.92 4.88 -0.70
C CYS A 24 -16.65 3.54 -0.78
N ARG A 25 -17.91 3.55 -1.23
CA ARG A 25 -18.67 2.32 -1.46
C ARG A 25 -18.08 1.52 -2.62
N ASN A 26 -18.03 0.20 -2.50
CA ASN A 26 -17.68 -0.68 -3.62
C ASN A 26 -18.88 -0.80 -4.59
N THR A 27 -18.98 0.14 -5.52
CA THR A 27 -20.02 0.13 -6.55
C THR A 27 -19.69 -0.79 -7.72
N VAL A 28 -18.40 -1.04 -7.97
CA VAL A 28 -17.94 -1.96 -9.05
C VAL A 28 -18.37 -3.41 -8.80
N SER A 29 -18.65 -3.81 -7.55
CA SER A 29 -19.11 -5.16 -7.25
C SER A 29 -20.39 -5.57 -7.98
N VAL A 30 -21.31 -4.62 -8.22
CA VAL A 30 -22.59 -4.91 -8.87
C VAL A 30 -22.38 -5.36 -10.32
N TYR A 31 -21.33 -4.84 -10.96
CA TYR A 31 -20.97 -5.16 -12.34
C TYR A 31 -20.01 -6.35 -12.44
N ASN A 32 -19.44 -6.79 -11.31
CA ASN A 32 -18.42 -7.84 -11.24
C ASN A 32 -18.79 -8.93 -10.22
N PRO A 33 -19.97 -9.58 -10.31
CA PRO A 33 -20.47 -10.48 -9.27
C PRO A 33 -19.61 -11.74 -9.07
N ASN A 34 -18.81 -12.11 -10.07
CA ASN A 34 -17.97 -13.31 -10.06
C ASN A 34 -16.47 -13.02 -9.92
N ILE A 35 -16.09 -11.75 -9.71
CA ILE A 35 -14.70 -11.32 -9.59
C ILE A 35 -14.51 -10.67 -8.22
N ARG A 36 -13.29 -10.74 -7.71
CA ARG A 36 -12.91 -10.17 -6.42
C ARG A 36 -13.02 -8.65 -6.52
N THR A 37 -13.79 -8.03 -5.63
CA THR A 37 -13.88 -6.57 -5.56
C THR A 37 -13.72 -6.09 -4.14
N MET A 38 -13.22 -4.86 -3.97
CA MET A 38 -13.15 -4.20 -2.66
C MET A 38 -13.15 -2.68 -2.84
N SER A 39 -13.41 -1.98 -1.76
CA SER A 39 -13.07 -0.56 -1.63
C SER A 39 -11.81 -0.42 -0.80
N THR A 40 -10.95 0.56 -1.11
CA THR A 40 -9.76 0.83 -0.32
C THR A 40 -9.50 2.32 -0.18
N ASN A 41 -9.45 2.80 1.05
CA ASN A 41 -8.84 4.09 1.36
C ASN A 41 -7.34 3.86 1.60
N SER A 42 -6.52 4.32 0.67
CA SER A 42 -5.09 4.08 0.69
C SER A 42 -4.32 5.37 0.45
N THR A 43 -3.12 5.41 1.01
CA THR A 43 -2.12 6.42 0.72
C THR A 43 -0.95 5.76 0.01
N TRP A 44 -0.58 6.31 -1.13
CA TRP A 44 0.51 5.86 -1.97
C TRP A 44 1.60 6.92 -2.02
N PHE A 45 2.85 6.53 -1.82
CA PHE A 45 4.02 7.35 -2.05
C PHE A 45 4.87 6.76 -3.17
N ILE A 46 5.44 7.64 -3.98
CA ILE A 46 6.48 7.29 -4.94
C ILE A 46 7.81 7.63 -4.29
N VAL A 47 8.59 6.60 -3.96
CA VAL A 47 9.90 6.72 -3.33
C VAL A 47 10.97 6.44 -4.38
N PRO A 48 11.77 7.45 -4.77
CA PRO A 48 12.92 7.26 -5.64
C PRO A 48 14.05 6.54 -4.90
N VAL A 49 14.37 5.32 -5.34
CA VAL A 49 15.42 4.48 -4.75
C VAL A 49 16.50 4.20 -5.79
N PRO A 50 17.80 4.13 -5.44
CA PRO A 50 18.86 3.76 -6.40
C PRO A 50 18.52 2.49 -7.21
N LYS A 51 18.61 2.57 -8.55
CA LYS A 51 18.25 1.47 -9.48
C LYS A 51 18.91 0.14 -9.09
N ALA A 52 20.18 0.17 -8.68
CA ALA A 52 20.92 -1.03 -8.28
C ALA A 52 20.31 -1.73 -7.05
N ALA A 53 19.86 -0.96 -6.05
CA ALA A 53 19.22 -1.50 -4.86
C ALA A 53 17.86 -2.12 -5.19
N VAL A 54 17.04 -1.42 -6.01
CA VAL A 54 15.75 -1.96 -6.45
C VAL A 54 15.93 -3.23 -7.27
N GLN A 55 16.89 -3.27 -8.19
CA GLN A 55 17.18 -4.47 -8.98
C GLN A 55 17.64 -5.65 -8.10
N SER A 56 18.40 -5.37 -7.03
CA SER A 56 18.82 -6.37 -6.04
C SER A 56 17.62 -6.90 -5.24
N ALA A 57 16.74 -6.02 -4.76
CA ALA A 57 15.52 -6.39 -4.05
C ALA A 57 14.59 -7.24 -4.92
N VAL A 58 14.36 -6.85 -6.18
CA VAL A 58 13.56 -7.61 -7.16
C VAL A 58 14.14 -9.01 -7.39
N LYS A 59 15.46 -9.13 -7.58
CA LYS A 59 16.12 -10.44 -7.77
C LYS A 59 15.99 -11.33 -6.54
N ALA A 60 16.06 -10.75 -5.35
CA ALA A 60 15.93 -11.50 -4.10
C ALA A 60 14.48 -11.96 -3.87
N ALA A 61 13.47 -11.14 -4.25
CA ALA A 61 12.07 -11.50 -4.17
C ALA A 61 11.64 -12.54 -5.22
N PHE A 62 12.26 -12.53 -6.41
CA PHE A 62 11.93 -13.43 -7.52
C PHE A 62 13.17 -14.18 -8.04
N PRO A 63 13.81 -15.03 -7.23
CA PRO A 63 15.11 -15.64 -7.57
C PRO A 63 15.05 -16.62 -8.75
N LEU A 64 13.85 -17.11 -9.09
CA LEU A 64 13.63 -18.07 -10.18
C LEU A 64 13.13 -17.40 -11.47
N GLN A 65 12.96 -16.07 -11.49
CA GLN A 65 12.46 -15.34 -12.66
C GLN A 65 13.50 -14.35 -13.17
N ALA A 66 13.57 -14.21 -14.50
CA ALA A 66 14.42 -13.21 -15.13
C ALA A 66 13.69 -11.85 -15.15
N LEU A 67 13.83 -11.10 -14.05
CA LEU A 67 13.25 -9.77 -13.90
C LEU A 67 14.30 -8.67 -14.03
N THR A 68 14.00 -7.66 -14.83
CA THR A 68 14.87 -6.49 -15.05
C THR A 68 14.08 -5.20 -14.91
N LEU A 69 14.71 -4.15 -14.40
CA LEU A 69 14.08 -2.83 -14.39
C LEU A 69 14.02 -2.24 -15.80
N LEU A 70 12.86 -1.72 -16.18
CA LEU A 70 12.69 -0.88 -17.37
C LEU A 70 13.11 0.55 -17.05
N ASP A 71 13.37 1.33 -18.09
CA ASP A 71 13.53 2.77 -17.92
C ASP A 71 12.21 3.43 -17.58
N VAL A 72 12.26 4.36 -16.62
CA VAL A 72 11.13 5.21 -16.27
C VAL A 72 10.84 6.12 -17.47
N PRO A 73 9.60 6.19 -17.96
CA PRO A 73 9.28 6.94 -19.16
C PRO A 73 9.55 8.43 -18.94
N SER A 74 10.11 9.08 -19.96
CA SER A 74 10.30 10.54 -19.99
C SER A 74 9.02 11.28 -20.43
N ASP A 75 7.84 10.71 -20.18
CA ASP A 75 6.55 11.27 -20.56
C ASP A 75 6.19 12.43 -19.60
N PRO A 76 6.14 13.68 -20.07
CA PRO A 76 5.83 14.84 -19.22
C PRO A 76 4.40 14.83 -18.67
N THR A 77 3.49 14.00 -19.19
CA THR A 77 2.14 13.82 -18.63
C THR A 77 2.14 12.94 -17.36
N LEU A 78 3.17 12.11 -17.20
CA LEU A 78 3.39 11.24 -16.03
C LEU A 78 4.50 11.81 -15.13
N PHE A 79 5.59 12.30 -15.69
CA PHE A 79 6.70 12.88 -14.95
C PHE A 79 7.02 14.26 -15.51
N PRO A 80 6.26 15.31 -15.12
CA PRO A 80 6.40 16.66 -15.68
C PRO A 80 7.82 17.22 -15.59
N ASN A 81 8.55 16.85 -14.54
CA ASN A 81 9.93 17.27 -14.28
C ASN A 81 10.95 16.15 -14.53
N GLY A 82 10.54 15.07 -15.20
CA GLY A 82 11.31 13.82 -15.29
C GLY A 82 11.37 13.06 -13.96
N PHE A 83 11.99 11.87 -14.00
CA PHE A 83 12.31 11.09 -12.81
C PHE A 83 13.80 11.25 -12.46
N PRO A 84 14.19 11.27 -11.17
CA PRO A 84 15.59 11.45 -10.79
C PRO A 84 16.54 10.44 -11.45
N ALA A 85 17.64 10.94 -12.01
CA ALA A 85 18.62 10.10 -12.71
C ALA A 85 19.24 9.05 -11.79
N GLY A 86 19.42 7.82 -12.30
CA GLY A 86 19.98 6.70 -11.52
C GLY A 86 19.04 6.13 -10.45
N GLN A 87 17.84 6.67 -10.29
CA GLN A 87 16.84 6.18 -9.35
C GLN A 87 15.69 5.48 -10.08
N HIS A 88 14.92 4.72 -9.30
CA HIS A 88 13.79 3.94 -9.76
C HIS A 88 12.59 4.16 -8.82
N PRO A 89 11.36 4.29 -9.34
CA PRO A 89 10.16 4.46 -8.53
C PRO A 89 9.81 3.16 -7.80
N VAL A 90 9.93 3.18 -6.48
CA VAL A 90 9.32 2.22 -5.57
C VAL A 90 8.01 2.82 -5.07
N MET A 91 6.91 2.14 -5.35
CA MET A 91 5.59 2.55 -4.88
C MET A 91 5.33 1.88 -3.53
N VAL A 92 5.13 2.69 -2.50
CA VAL A 92 4.89 2.26 -1.13
C VAL A 92 3.48 2.69 -0.77
N SER A 93 2.65 1.76 -0.33
CA SER A 93 1.28 2.06 0.06
C SER A 93 0.93 1.55 1.44
N ILE A 94 -0.03 2.22 2.06
CA ILE A 94 -0.67 1.80 3.30
C ILE A 94 -2.13 2.23 3.26
N GLY A 95 -3.02 1.41 3.81
CA GLY A 95 -4.43 1.75 3.80
C GLY A 95 -5.33 0.74 4.47
N LEU A 96 -6.61 1.07 4.44
CA LEU A 96 -7.72 0.27 4.91
C LEU A 96 -8.56 -0.19 3.72
N THR A 97 -8.80 -1.48 3.62
CA THR A 97 -9.72 -2.09 2.66
C THR A 97 -10.99 -2.52 3.38
N ASP A 98 -12.13 -2.37 2.69
CA ASP A 98 -13.44 -2.76 3.19
C ASP A 98 -14.40 -3.08 2.02
N ASP A 99 -15.62 -3.53 2.31
CA ASP A 99 -16.61 -4.00 1.34
C ASP A 99 -15.97 -5.03 0.39
N ILE A 100 -15.19 -5.95 0.99
CA ILE A 100 -14.46 -7.00 0.31
C ILE A 100 -15.45 -8.08 -0.11
N ARG A 101 -15.63 -8.25 -1.41
CA ARG A 101 -16.52 -9.26 -1.97
C ARG A 101 -15.70 -10.32 -2.66
N MET A 102 -15.48 -11.39 -1.91
CA MET A 102 -14.86 -12.62 -2.38
C MET A 102 -15.74 -13.80 -1.97
N SER A 103 -16.57 -14.28 -2.88
CA SER A 103 -17.53 -15.37 -2.62
C SER A 103 -16.90 -16.65 -2.07
N VAL A 104 -15.59 -16.87 -2.30
CA VAL A 104 -14.86 -18.08 -1.91
C VAL A 104 -14.18 -17.98 -0.54
N LEU A 105 -13.85 -16.77 -0.06
CA LEU A 105 -12.99 -16.61 1.12
C LEU A 105 -13.71 -16.23 2.41
N GLN A 106 -15.02 -15.90 2.34
CA GLN A 106 -15.81 -15.48 3.50
C GLN A 106 -15.10 -14.42 4.37
N ILE A 107 -14.31 -13.52 3.76
CA ILE A 107 -13.72 -12.39 4.45
C ILE A 107 -14.86 -11.42 4.74
N ASP A 108 -15.26 -11.36 6.00
CA ASP A 108 -16.39 -10.56 6.49
C ASP A 108 -15.86 -9.48 7.46
N GLY A 109 -15.15 -8.51 6.91
CA GLY A 109 -14.60 -7.39 7.67
C GLY A 109 -13.51 -6.62 6.93
N PRO A 110 -13.17 -5.41 7.42
CA PRO A 110 -12.11 -4.61 6.82
C PRO A 110 -10.74 -5.24 7.09
N LEU A 111 -9.78 -4.95 6.22
CA LEU A 111 -8.38 -5.36 6.37
C LEU A 111 -7.47 -4.15 6.17
N LEU A 112 -6.48 -4.01 7.05
CA LEU A 112 -5.36 -3.11 6.83
C LEU A 112 -4.35 -3.76 5.91
N ASN A 113 -3.79 -2.98 5.00
CA ASN A 113 -2.76 -3.45 4.09
C ASN A 113 -1.61 -2.45 3.97
N SER A 114 -0.42 -2.97 3.70
CA SER A 114 0.71 -2.16 3.22
C SER A 114 1.45 -2.94 2.15
N ASN A 115 1.79 -2.29 1.05
CA ASN A 115 2.44 -2.93 -0.09
C ASN A 115 3.64 -2.13 -0.54
N ILE A 116 4.68 -2.84 -0.97
CA ILE A 116 5.93 -2.26 -1.45
C ILE A 116 6.22 -2.89 -2.82
N TYR A 117 6.10 -2.08 -3.87
CA TYR A 117 6.25 -2.52 -5.25
C TYR A 117 7.41 -1.80 -5.93
N ALA A 118 8.27 -2.56 -6.60
CA ALA A 118 9.10 -1.98 -7.65
C ALA A 118 8.23 -1.86 -8.91
N THR A 119 8.01 -0.64 -9.40
CA THR A 119 7.22 -0.39 -10.62
C THR A 119 8.11 -0.47 -11.87
N TYR A 120 7.59 -0.41 -13.09
CA TYR A 120 8.38 -0.48 -14.34
C TYR A 120 9.38 -1.65 -14.35
N VAL A 121 8.90 -2.85 -14.07
CA VAL A 121 9.66 -4.10 -14.16
C VAL A 121 9.28 -4.81 -15.44
N SER A 122 10.27 -5.44 -16.07
CA SER A 122 10.11 -6.34 -17.19
C SER A 122 10.31 -7.78 -16.72
N GLN A 123 9.49 -8.68 -17.25
CA GLN A 123 9.70 -10.11 -17.16
C GLN A 123 10.13 -10.65 -18.52
N ASN A 124 11.25 -11.38 -18.56
CA ASN A 124 11.76 -12.04 -19.77
C ASN A 124 11.99 -11.07 -20.96
N GLY A 125 12.33 -9.81 -20.68
CA GLY A 125 12.58 -8.79 -21.72
C GLY A 125 11.32 -8.19 -22.36
N ASN A 126 10.12 -8.49 -21.85
CA ASN A 126 8.89 -7.84 -22.28
C ASN A 126 8.94 -6.32 -21.94
N PRO A 127 8.73 -5.40 -22.91
CA PRO A 127 8.78 -3.97 -22.66
C PRO A 127 7.56 -3.42 -21.88
N ALA A 128 6.53 -4.23 -21.66
CA ALA A 128 5.35 -3.80 -20.93
C ALA A 128 5.68 -3.52 -19.45
N PRO A 129 5.24 -2.38 -18.89
CA PRO A 129 5.55 -2.00 -17.52
C PRO A 129 4.73 -2.81 -16.52
N LEU A 130 5.40 -3.67 -15.76
CA LEU A 130 4.83 -4.46 -14.68
C LEU A 130 5.30 -3.93 -13.31
N ALA A 131 4.66 -4.38 -12.24
CA ALA A 131 5.10 -4.19 -10.87
C ALA A 131 5.59 -5.51 -10.26
N ALA A 132 6.70 -5.48 -9.52
CA ALA A 132 7.17 -6.61 -8.73
C ALA A 132 6.88 -6.36 -7.24
N GLY A 133 6.11 -7.25 -6.61
CA GLY A 133 5.86 -7.24 -5.16
C GLY A 133 7.14 -7.56 -4.39
N LEU A 134 7.74 -6.55 -3.77
CA LEU A 134 8.90 -6.75 -2.90
C LEU A 134 8.42 -7.33 -1.58
N ASN A 135 7.37 -6.73 -1.02
CA ASN A 135 6.68 -7.29 0.14
C ASN A 135 5.27 -6.71 0.30
N SER A 136 4.40 -7.47 0.97
CA SER A 136 3.04 -7.04 1.30
C SER A 136 2.63 -7.53 2.69
N TYR A 137 1.88 -6.70 3.41
CA TYR A 137 1.45 -6.93 4.79
C TYR A 137 -0.06 -6.77 4.90
N ILE A 138 -0.67 -7.60 5.77
CA ILE A 138 -2.11 -7.58 6.01
C ILE A 138 -2.44 -7.84 7.48
N ALA A 139 -3.47 -7.17 7.99
CA ALA A 139 -4.03 -7.36 9.32
C ALA A 139 -5.53 -7.06 9.34
N GLY A 140 -6.24 -7.49 10.37
CA GLY A 140 -7.58 -6.97 10.67
C GLY A 140 -7.51 -5.69 11.50
N PRO A 141 -8.67 -5.03 11.71
CA PRO A 141 -8.76 -3.83 12.53
C PRO A 141 -8.42 -4.07 14.01
N ASP A 142 -8.56 -5.32 14.47
CA ASP A 142 -8.25 -5.75 15.84
C ASP A 142 -6.85 -6.40 15.94
N GLY A 143 -6.00 -6.19 14.92
CA GLY A 143 -4.63 -6.71 14.86
C GLY A 143 -4.41 -7.86 13.86
N PRO A 144 -3.21 -8.48 13.87
CA PRO A 144 -2.81 -9.47 12.85
C PRO A 144 -3.63 -10.76 12.86
N LEU A 145 -4.22 -11.13 14.00
CA LEU A 145 -4.91 -12.41 14.19
C LEU A 145 -6.36 -12.17 14.65
N PRO A 146 -7.35 -12.98 14.22
CA PRO A 146 -7.30 -14.00 13.16
C PRO A 146 -7.56 -13.46 11.75
N ASN A 147 -8.07 -12.22 11.63
CA ASN A 147 -8.56 -11.65 10.38
C ASN A 147 -7.46 -11.44 9.33
N GLY A 148 -6.22 -11.16 9.74
CA GLY A 148 -5.08 -11.12 8.83
C GLY A 148 -4.53 -12.51 8.46
N LEU A 149 -4.74 -13.51 9.31
CA LEU A 149 -4.20 -14.85 9.13
C LEU A 149 -4.85 -15.59 7.97
N VAL A 150 -6.18 -15.52 7.85
CA VAL A 150 -6.90 -16.23 6.78
C VAL A 150 -6.45 -15.73 5.40
N PRO A 151 -6.42 -14.41 5.10
CA PRO A 151 -5.87 -13.91 3.85
C PRO A 151 -4.39 -14.23 3.65
N ALA A 152 -3.55 -14.09 4.69
CA ALA A 152 -2.12 -14.35 4.59
C ALA A 152 -1.82 -15.82 4.25
N VAL A 153 -2.56 -16.77 4.85
CA VAL A 153 -2.45 -18.21 4.54
C VAL A 153 -3.10 -18.53 3.19
N ALA A 154 -4.24 -17.91 2.88
CA ALA A 154 -4.90 -18.07 1.58
C ALA A 154 -4.07 -17.52 0.42
N SER A 155 -3.11 -16.62 0.68
CA SER A 155 -2.26 -15.97 -0.34
C SER A 155 -1.60 -16.95 -1.31
N THR A 156 -1.03 -18.04 -0.77
CA THR A 156 -0.37 -19.08 -1.55
C THR A 156 -1.33 -19.89 -2.41
N LEU A 157 -2.54 -20.16 -1.91
CA LEU A 157 -3.51 -21.03 -2.60
C LEU A 157 -4.47 -20.25 -3.53
N LEU A 158 -4.89 -19.05 -3.13
CA LEU A 158 -6.04 -18.33 -3.68
C LEU A 158 -5.69 -16.95 -4.25
N PHE A 159 -4.52 -16.41 -3.88
CA PHE A 159 -3.97 -15.19 -4.48
C PHE A 159 -2.72 -15.50 -5.32
N ALA A 160 -2.73 -16.70 -5.91
CA ALA A 160 -1.75 -17.14 -6.90
C ALA A 160 -0.28 -17.00 -6.46
N GLY A 161 -0.04 -17.19 -5.16
CA GLY A 161 1.30 -17.15 -4.59
C GLY A 161 1.78 -15.77 -4.15
N ASN A 162 0.97 -14.71 -4.23
CA ASN A 162 1.40 -13.37 -3.84
C ASN A 162 1.89 -13.36 -2.37
N PRO A 163 3.13 -12.94 -2.06
CA PRO A 163 3.67 -12.97 -0.69
C PRO A 163 2.96 -11.95 0.21
N LEU A 164 1.90 -12.39 0.89
CA LEU A 164 1.23 -11.65 1.96
C LEU A 164 1.70 -12.12 3.32
N ARG A 165 2.08 -11.19 4.18
CA ARG A 165 2.55 -11.45 5.54
C ARG A 165 1.61 -10.83 6.56
N LEU A 166 1.61 -11.38 7.77
CA LEU A 166 0.96 -10.72 8.90
C LEU A 166 1.68 -9.42 9.23
N GLY A 167 0.92 -8.33 9.31
CA GLY A 167 1.41 -7.02 9.72
C GLY A 167 0.89 -6.63 11.11
N GLN A 168 1.63 -5.78 11.79
CA GLN A 168 1.08 -4.92 12.86
C GLN A 168 1.04 -3.50 12.32
N PHE A 169 -0.06 -2.81 12.54
CA PHE A 169 -0.31 -1.51 11.95
C PHE A 169 -0.60 -0.47 13.03
N ALA A 170 -0.26 0.78 12.74
CA ALA A 170 -0.69 1.92 13.53
C ALA A 170 -1.14 3.03 12.57
N PRO A 171 -2.36 3.56 12.68
CA PRO A 171 -3.43 3.13 13.60
C PRO A 171 -4.00 1.75 13.24
N GLU A 172 -4.67 1.09 14.19
CA GLU A 172 -5.21 -0.26 14.01
C GLU A 172 -6.56 -0.30 13.29
N ALA A 173 -7.31 0.81 13.22
CA ALA A 173 -8.66 0.83 12.62
C ALA A 173 -8.90 1.99 11.64
N ALA A 174 -7.84 2.54 11.06
CA ALA A 174 -7.92 3.62 10.08
C ALA A 174 -6.77 3.52 9.07
N ALA A 175 -6.91 4.18 7.91
CA ALA A 175 -5.84 4.23 6.91
C ALA A 175 -4.60 5.01 7.40
N TYR A 176 -4.82 6.01 8.25
CA TYR A 176 -3.81 6.80 8.97
C TYR A 176 -4.49 7.59 10.10
N GLN A 177 -3.70 8.20 10.99
CA GLN A 177 -4.18 9.01 12.11
C GLN A 177 -3.56 10.42 12.06
N ASP A 178 -4.31 11.43 12.54
CA ASP A 178 -3.80 12.78 12.75
C ASP A 178 -3.03 12.85 14.07
N GLN A 179 -1.79 13.34 14.02
CA GLN A 179 -0.91 13.58 15.17
C GLN A 179 -0.92 15.04 15.64
N GLY A 180 -1.79 15.88 15.06
CA GLY A 180 -1.89 17.30 15.32
C GLY A 180 -1.06 18.15 14.34
N ALA A 181 -1.40 19.44 14.27
CA ALA A 181 -0.77 20.40 13.37
C ALA A 181 -0.81 20.01 11.87
N GLY A 182 -1.77 19.16 11.47
CA GLY A 182 -1.91 18.68 10.10
C GLY A 182 -0.96 17.53 9.72
N ASN A 183 -0.21 16.99 10.67
CA ASN A 183 0.64 15.82 10.48
C ASN A 183 -0.18 14.54 10.58
N LEU A 184 -0.04 13.70 9.58
CA LEU A 184 -0.68 12.41 9.44
C LEU A 184 0.37 11.32 9.57
N PHE A 185 -0.02 10.20 10.18
CA PHE A 185 0.86 9.09 10.45
C PHE A 185 0.22 7.76 10.13
N ALA A 186 0.96 6.86 9.50
CA ALA A 186 0.61 5.46 9.37
C ALA A 186 1.86 4.60 9.33
N GLN A 187 1.76 3.38 9.85
CA GLN A 187 2.89 2.48 9.97
C GLN A 187 2.46 1.04 9.77
N ALA A 188 3.34 0.25 9.15
CA ALA A 188 3.25 -1.19 9.05
C ALA A 188 4.56 -1.84 9.53
N LYS A 189 4.42 -2.89 10.33
CA LYS A 189 5.52 -3.73 10.83
C LYS A 189 5.26 -5.18 10.51
N TRP A 190 6.33 -5.96 10.34
CA TRP A 190 6.19 -7.39 10.16
C TRP A 190 5.88 -8.08 11.49
N ALA A 191 4.69 -8.65 11.63
CA ALA A 191 4.33 -9.48 12.77
C ALA A 191 4.97 -10.87 12.64
N LEU A 192 6.17 -11.03 13.18
CA LEU A 192 6.74 -12.34 13.47
C LEU A 192 6.03 -12.85 14.72
N ILE A 193 5.32 -13.98 14.61
CA ILE A 193 4.44 -14.55 15.65
C ILE A 193 5.03 -14.31 17.06
N PRO A 194 4.28 -13.70 18.00
CA PRO A 194 4.79 -13.40 19.33
C PRO A 194 5.26 -14.69 20.01
N ASN A 195 6.46 -14.67 20.61
CA ASN A 195 6.92 -15.78 21.42
C ASN A 195 6.19 -15.74 22.77
N PRO A 196 5.29 -16.69 23.08
CA PRO A 196 4.53 -16.67 24.33
C PRO A 196 5.39 -16.91 25.58
N ILE A 197 6.68 -17.28 25.42
CA ILE A 197 7.59 -17.63 26.52
C ILE A 197 8.59 -16.49 26.83
N SER A 198 8.99 -15.66 25.85
CA SER A 198 10.17 -14.78 26.00
C SER A 198 9.91 -13.27 25.92
N GLY A 199 8.65 -12.80 25.91
CA GLY A 199 8.31 -11.38 25.89
C GLY A 199 7.92 -10.84 24.50
N PRO A 200 7.87 -9.50 24.31
CA PRO A 200 7.33 -8.90 23.09
C PRO A 200 8.06 -9.43 21.85
N GLY A 201 7.29 -9.88 20.85
CA GLY A 201 7.83 -10.38 19.60
C GLY A 201 8.72 -9.35 18.90
N VAL A 202 9.54 -9.82 17.94
CA VAL A 202 10.29 -8.92 17.08
C VAL A 202 9.33 -8.40 16.01
N TYR A 203 9.12 -7.09 15.96
CA TYR A 203 8.30 -6.43 14.93
C TYR A 203 9.18 -5.52 14.08
N PRO A 204 9.91 -6.06 13.08
CA PRO A 204 10.70 -5.25 12.18
C PRO A 204 9.82 -4.23 11.47
N GLU A 205 10.27 -2.99 11.47
CA GLU A 205 9.70 -1.90 10.69
C GLU A 205 9.62 -2.32 9.21
N ALA A 206 8.45 -2.22 8.60
CA ALA A 206 8.30 -2.46 7.17
C ALA A 206 8.23 -1.15 6.42
N ALA A 207 7.21 -0.35 6.71
CA ALA A 207 7.01 0.97 6.15
C ALA A 207 6.44 1.91 7.21
N ASP A 208 7.05 3.07 7.39
CA ASP A 208 6.53 4.17 8.20
C ASP A 208 6.22 5.37 7.30
N PHE A 209 5.16 6.10 7.63
CA PHE A 209 4.69 7.25 6.87
C PHE A 209 4.40 8.38 7.83
N ALA A 210 5.11 9.49 7.67
CA ALA A 210 4.84 10.75 8.39
C ALA A 210 4.67 11.86 7.36
N PHE A 211 3.45 12.38 7.19
CA PHE A 211 3.13 13.21 6.04
C PHE A 211 2.06 14.26 6.32
N THR A 212 1.88 15.19 5.39
CA THR A 212 0.86 16.24 5.45
C THR A 212 0.06 16.31 4.16
N THR A 213 -1.05 17.02 4.17
CA THR A 213 -1.75 17.43 2.95
C THR A 213 -0.90 18.43 2.17
N ALA A 214 -0.70 18.19 0.88
CA ALA A 214 0.02 19.09 -0.02
C ALA A 214 -0.93 19.67 -1.09
N SER A 215 -0.73 20.95 -1.44
CA SER A 215 -1.48 21.59 -2.54
C SER A 215 -0.92 21.24 -3.92
N THR A 216 0.31 20.75 -3.98
CA THR A 216 1.05 20.44 -5.21
C THR A 216 1.90 19.17 -5.01
N SER A 217 2.25 18.51 -6.11
CA SER A 217 3.13 17.34 -6.13
C SER A 217 4.06 17.39 -7.35
N ARG A 218 5.26 16.79 -7.27
CA ARG A 218 6.15 16.58 -8.43
C ARG A 218 5.54 15.61 -9.45
N TYR A 219 4.61 14.78 -9.02
CA TYR A 219 3.93 13.77 -9.83
C TYR A 219 2.46 14.16 -10.06
N THR A 220 1.91 13.79 -11.21
CA THR A 220 0.51 14.05 -11.52
C THR A 220 -0.37 12.95 -10.90
N GLN A 221 -1.68 13.19 -10.80
CA GLN A 221 -2.62 12.12 -10.42
C GLN A 221 -2.54 10.95 -11.40
N LYS A 222 -2.33 11.24 -12.70
CA LYS A 222 -2.14 10.22 -13.74
C LYS A 222 -0.94 9.34 -13.44
N THR A 223 0.15 9.88 -12.89
CA THR A 223 1.31 9.10 -12.42
C THR A 223 0.91 8.09 -11.36
N PHE A 224 0.24 8.53 -10.29
CA PHE A 224 -0.16 7.62 -9.20
C PHE A 224 -1.13 6.54 -9.70
N LYS A 225 -2.10 6.91 -10.53
CA LYS A 225 -3.04 5.97 -11.16
C LYS A 225 -2.32 4.96 -12.05
N GLU A 226 -1.37 5.42 -12.88
CA GLU A 226 -0.57 4.57 -13.76
C GLU A 226 0.22 3.53 -12.97
N LEU A 227 0.94 3.96 -11.93
CA LEU A 227 1.76 3.07 -11.11
C LEU A 227 0.91 2.10 -10.28
N ALA A 228 -0.20 2.57 -9.69
CA ALA A 228 -1.11 1.74 -8.89
C ALA A 228 -1.76 0.62 -9.72
N ASN A 229 -1.91 0.84 -11.03
CA ASN A 229 -2.60 -0.07 -11.95
C ASN A 229 -1.62 -0.89 -12.83
N GLN A 230 -0.31 -0.87 -12.57
CA GLN A 230 0.60 -1.79 -13.23
C GLN A 230 0.29 -3.24 -12.81
N PRO A 231 0.20 -4.19 -13.77
CA PRO A 231 0.00 -5.59 -13.41
C PRO A 231 1.14 -6.11 -12.53
N ILE A 232 0.79 -6.86 -11.49
CA ILE A 232 1.73 -7.34 -10.49
C ILE A 232 2.23 -8.72 -10.90
N ILE A 233 3.55 -8.90 -10.96
CA ILE A 233 4.20 -10.19 -11.21
C ILE A 233 4.00 -11.09 -10.00
N LEU A 234 3.53 -12.31 -10.25
CA LEU A 234 3.33 -13.33 -9.25
C LEU A 234 4.51 -14.33 -9.24
N PRO A 235 4.78 -15.02 -8.13
CA PRO A 235 5.83 -16.04 -8.09
C PRO A 235 5.64 -17.18 -9.09
N SER A 236 4.41 -17.43 -9.55
CA SER A 236 4.09 -18.39 -10.62
C SER A 236 4.64 -18.00 -12.00
N GLY A 237 5.11 -16.76 -12.16
CA GLY A 237 5.50 -16.19 -13.45
C GLY A 237 4.35 -15.61 -14.25
N GLN A 238 3.11 -15.71 -13.77
CA GLN A 238 1.96 -14.99 -14.30
C GLN A 238 1.87 -13.59 -13.71
N CYS A 239 0.98 -12.76 -14.24
CA CYS A 239 0.67 -11.45 -13.67
C CYS A 239 -0.79 -11.37 -13.23
N GLN A 240 -1.02 -10.64 -12.14
CA GLN A 240 -2.34 -10.29 -11.66
C GLN A 240 -2.60 -8.81 -11.92
N ARG A 241 -3.70 -8.52 -12.60
CA ARG A 241 -4.20 -7.16 -12.76
C ARG A 241 -5.19 -6.84 -11.65
N ASN A 242 -4.93 -5.75 -10.95
CA ASN A 242 -5.88 -5.14 -10.02
C ASN A 242 -6.24 -3.76 -10.59
N ALA A 243 -7.46 -3.61 -11.08
CA ALA A 243 -7.94 -2.34 -11.60
C ALA A 243 -8.48 -1.49 -10.45
N ALA A 244 -7.74 -0.47 -10.05
CA ALA A 244 -8.11 0.54 -9.06
C ALA A 244 -8.73 1.76 -9.76
N TYR A 245 -10.03 1.97 -9.52
CA TYR A 245 -10.79 3.11 -10.04
C TYR A 245 -10.89 4.21 -9.00
N PHE A 246 -10.50 5.41 -9.40
CA PHE A 246 -10.51 6.63 -8.58
C PHE A 246 -11.58 7.63 -9.05
N THR A 247 -12.58 7.16 -9.78
CA THR A 247 -13.41 7.98 -10.67
C THR A 247 -14.73 8.45 -10.05
N ASN A 248 -15.09 7.97 -8.85
CA ASN A 248 -16.32 8.41 -8.20
C ASN A 248 -16.10 9.69 -7.38
N VAL A 249 -17.18 10.44 -7.13
CA VAL A 249 -17.14 11.67 -6.32
C VAL A 249 -16.64 11.45 -4.89
N THR A 250 -16.65 10.21 -4.41
CA THR A 250 -16.17 9.84 -3.06
C THR A 250 -14.72 9.34 -3.04
N ALA A 251 -14.03 9.32 -4.19
CA ALA A 251 -12.61 8.97 -4.25
C ALA A 251 -11.74 10.01 -3.53
N MET A 252 -12.22 11.26 -3.44
CA MET A 252 -11.60 12.39 -2.73
C MET A 252 -10.06 12.39 -2.83
N PRO A 253 -9.51 12.49 -4.06
CA PRO A 253 -8.07 12.43 -4.25
C PRO A 253 -7.37 13.66 -3.65
N VAL A 254 -6.35 13.42 -2.84
CA VAL A 254 -5.57 14.46 -2.16
C VAL A 254 -4.08 14.19 -2.33
N PHE A 255 -3.30 15.21 -2.71
CA PHE A 255 -1.85 15.09 -2.73
C PHE A 255 -1.27 15.14 -1.31
N ARG A 256 -0.22 14.35 -1.10
CA ARG A 256 0.51 14.26 0.17
C ARG A 256 1.97 14.59 -0.06
N ASN A 257 2.64 15.06 0.99
CA ASN A 257 4.08 15.19 1.02
C ASN A 257 4.60 14.86 2.42
N GLY A 258 5.69 14.12 2.50
CA GLY A 258 6.25 13.71 3.78
C GLY A 258 7.38 12.70 3.67
N ASP A 259 7.66 12.05 4.77
CA ASP A 259 8.73 11.09 4.91
C ASP A 259 8.18 9.67 4.86
N VAL A 260 8.88 8.80 4.13
CA VAL A 260 8.60 7.37 4.06
C VAL A 260 9.83 6.64 4.55
N THR A 261 9.68 5.84 5.60
CA THR A 261 10.75 4.97 6.10
C THR A 261 10.56 3.58 5.57
N LEU A 262 11.53 3.05 4.82
CA LEU A 262 11.59 1.64 4.43
C LEU A 262 12.51 0.91 5.41
N GLY A 263 11.92 0.18 6.35
CA GLY A 263 12.65 -0.52 7.40
C GLY A 263 13.23 -1.88 6.96
N PRO A 264 13.80 -2.67 7.90
CA PRO A 264 14.33 -4.00 7.62
C PRO A 264 13.33 -4.96 6.96
N GLY A 265 12.04 -4.82 7.30
CA GLY A 265 10.95 -5.60 6.76
C GLY A 265 10.53 -5.18 5.35
N ALA A 266 11.00 -4.04 4.82
CA ALA A 266 10.54 -3.53 3.52
C ALA A 266 10.70 -4.54 2.37
N ASP A 267 11.79 -5.32 2.40
CA ASP A 267 12.05 -6.38 1.43
C ASP A 267 11.49 -7.75 1.86
N GLY A 268 11.02 -7.87 3.09
CA GLY A 268 10.59 -9.14 3.69
C GLY A 268 11.73 -10.13 3.96
N LEU A 269 12.99 -9.74 3.80
CA LEU A 269 14.12 -10.67 3.92
C LEU A 269 14.85 -10.54 5.26
N GLY A 270 14.82 -9.35 5.87
CA GLY A 270 15.59 -9.05 7.06
C GLY A 270 14.74 -8.64 8.27
N VAL A 271 15.28 -8.87 9.45
CA VAL A 271 14.69 -8.41 10.73
C VAL A 271 15.44 -7.22 11.33
N THR A 272 16.69 -6.99 10.91
CA THR A 272 17.57 -5.92 11.41
C THR A 272 18.12 -5.01 10.32
N SER A 273 18.13 -5.44 9.06
CA SER A 273 18.53 -4.63 7.91
C SER A 273 17.84 -5.12 6.63
N GLY A 274 17.49 -4.18 5.75
CA GLY A 274 16.92 -4.44 4.43
C GLY A 274 17.74 -3.76 3.32
N THR A 275 17.61 -4.25 2.08
CA THR A 275 18.25 -3.65 0.90
C THR A 275 17.74 -2.23 0.68
N LEU A 276 16.41 -2.01 0.74
CA LEU A 276 15.84 -0.67 0.56
C LEU A 276 16.15 0.26 1.74
N MET A 277 16.27 -0.29 2.95
CA MET A 277 16.71 0.48 4.11
C MET A 277 18.12 1.02 3.89
N GLN A 278 19.06 0.14 3.53
CA GLN A 278 20.47 0.51 3.33
C GLN A 278 20.70 1.38 2.08
N ALA A 279 19.73 1.45 1.18
CA ALA A 279 19.77 2.29 -0.01
C ALA A 279 19.33 3.75 0.23
N SER A 280 18.76 4.04 1.41
CA SER A 280 18.43 5.41 1.80
C SER A 280 19.69 6.28 1.94
N PRO A 281 19.58 7.62 1.79
CA PRO A 281 20.73 8.52 1.79
C PRO A 281 21.65 8.40 3.02
N ASP A 282 21.09 8.15 4.19
CA ASP A 282 21.80 8.01 5.46
C ASP A 282 21.85 6.55 5.98
N LYS A 283 21.33 5.60 5.19
CA LYS A 283 21.19 4.16 5.52
C LYS A 283 20.24 3.84 6.68
N SER A 284 19.48 4.82 7.17
CA SER A 284 18.48 4.61 8.23
C SER A 284 17.18 3.96 7.70
N GLY A 285 16.95 4.08 6.40
CA GLY A 285 15.71 3.72 5.72
C GLY A 285 14.79 4.91 5.47
N VAL A 286 15.11 6.11 5.97
CA VAL A 286 14.30 7.31 5.81
C VAL A 286 14.50 7.92 4.42
N TYR A 287 13.40 8.08 3.69
CA TYR A 287 13.33 8.85 2.46
C TYR A 287 12.47 10.08 2.72
N SER A 288 13.10 11.24 2.85
CA SER A 288 12.39 12.47 3.20
C SER A 288 11.85 13.23 1.99
N ASN A 289 10.82 14.04 2.19
CA ASN A 289 10.21 14.88 1.16
C ASN A 289 9.81 14.08 -0.09
N GLN A 290 9.06 13.01 0.13
CA GLN A 290 8.44 12.15 -0.88
C GLN A 290 7.03 12.64 -1.18
N ASP A 291 6.63 12.55 -2.44
CA ASP A 291 5.27 12.92 -2.82
C ASP A 291 4.37 11.71 -2.84
N GLY A 292 3.16 11.92 -2.33
CA GLY A 292 2.14 10.92 -2.22
C GLY A 292 0.78 11.38 -2.70
N PHE A 293 -0.14 10.44 -2.64
CA PHE A 293 -1.51 10.55 -3.07
C PHE A 293 -2.36 9.71 -2.13
N SER A 294 -3.36 10.31 -1.50
CA SER A 294 -4.39 9.57 -0.77
C SER A 294 -5.68 9.64 -1.54
N ALA A 295 -6.36 8.52 -1.66
CA ALA A 295 -7.67 8.45 -2.27
C ALA A 295 -8.37 7.17 -1.85
N CYS A 296 -9.70 7.17 -1.94
CA CYS A 296 -10.44 5.94 -1.97
C CYS A 296 -10.55 5.38 -3.39
N ALA A 297 -10.11 4.15 -3.57
CA ALA A 297 -10.22 3.41 -4.82
C ALA A 297 -11.22 2.26 -4.71
N GLN A 298 -11.96 2.02 -5.78
CA GLN A 298 -12.72 0.79 -5.96
C GLN A 298 -11.88 -0.17 -6.79
N VAL A 299 -11.62 -1.37 -6.27
CA VAL A 299 -10.67 -2.31 -6.87
C VAL A 299 -11.41 -3.51 -7.42
N VAL A 300 -11.06 -3.91 -8.65
CA VAL A 300 -11.43 -5.18 -9.27
C VAL A 300 -10.17 -6.02 -9.45
N GLY A 301 -10.09 -7.16 -8.77
CA GLY A 301 -8.95 -8.08 -8.82
C GLY A 301 -9.20 -9.22 -9.80
N ASN A 302 -8.54 -9.18 -10.96
CA ASN A 302 -8.67 -10.20 -11.99
C ASN A 302 -7.93 -11.50 -11.63
N ASN A 303 -8.23 -12.56 -12.36
CA ASN A 303 -7.47 -13.82 -12.24
C ASN A 303 -6.08 -13.66 -12.86
N PRO A 304 -5.10 -14.45 -12.41
CA PRO A 304 -3.78 -14.51 -13.03
C PRO A 304 -3.87 -14.81 -14.52
N GLU A 305 -3.10 -14.09 -15.32
CA GLU A 305 -2.97 -14.26 -16.76
C GLU A 305 -1.51 -14.08 -17.20
N ALA A 306 -1.20 -14.32 -18.48
CA ALA A 306 0.14 -14.06 -19.01
C ALA A 306 0.47 -12.56 -18.89
N CYS A 307 1.72 -12.20 -18.57
CA CYS A 307 2.07 -10.82 -18.23
C CYS A 307 1.92 -9.82 -19.39
N ASP A 308 2.11 -10.27 -20.63
CA ASP A 308 1.79 -9.53 -21.84
C ASP A 308 0.28 -9.28 -21.97
N ALA A 309 -0.54 -10.30 -21.75
CA ALA A 309 -1.99 -10.19 -21.74
C ALA A 309 -2.49 -9.25 -20.62
N ALA A 310 -1.97 -9.41 -19.40
CA ALA A 310 -2.33 -8.55 -18.26
C ALA A 310 -2.06 -7.07 -18.54
N SER A 311 -0.94 -6.79 -19.21
CA SER A 311 -0.56 -5.43 -19.61
C SER A 311 -1.45 -4.87 -20.72
N ALA A 312 -1.74 -5.68 -21.74
CA ALA A 312 -2.61 -5.29 -22.85
C ALA A 312 -4.07 -5.09 -22.42
N ASN A 313 -4.52 -5.86 -21.43
CA ASN A 313 -5.90 -5.85 -20.92
C ASN A 313 -6.14 -4.81 -19.81
N ARG A 314 -5.21 -3.87 -19.61
CA ARG A 314 -5.39 -2.82 -18.60
C ARG A 314 -6.55 -1.91 -18.99
N ASP A 315 -7.53 -1.77 -18.10
CA ASP A 315 -8.70 -0.94 -18.36
C ASP A 315 -8.29 0.54 -18.40
N PRO A 316 -8.46 1.24 -19.55
CA PRO A 316 -8.08 2.65 -19.68
C PRO A 316 -8.85 3.57 -18.74
N ASN A 317 -10.04 3.18 -18.26
CA ASN A 317 -10.84 3.97 -17.33
C ASN A 317 -10.21 4.07 -15.93
N THR A 318 -9.22 3.23 -15.62
CA THR A 318 -8.43 3.36 -14.38
C THR A 318 -7.50 4.58 -14.38
N LEU A 319 -7.24 5.15 -15.57
CA LEU A 319 -6.32 6.27 -15.77
C LEU A 319 -7.05 7.60 -16.02
N ALA A 320 -8.35 7.54 -16.28
CA ALA A 320 -9.24 8.69 -16.44
C ALA A 320 -9.39 9.46 -15.11
#